data_AF-A0A8C9E2N4-F1
#
_entry.id   AF-A0A8C9E2N4-F1
#
_cell.length_a   1.000
_cell.length_b   1.000
_cell.length_c   1.000
_cell.angle_alpha   90.00
_cell.angle_beta   90.00
_cell.angle_gamma   90.00
#
_symmetry.space_group_name_H-M   'P 1'
#
loop_
_entity.id
_entity.type
_entity.pdbx_description
1 polymer ?
#
loop_
_entity_poly.entity_id
_entity_poly.type
_entity_poly.pdbx_seq_one_letter_code
_entity_poly.pdbx_strand_id
1 'polypeptide(L)'
;MGPRRRIRKPEAPRRRPASPAPAPPRPGPPLGAPSRPLARRRYRVLKEIRTLQKSTNLLLRKTPFCRLAREICAVFTRGVDFNWQAQALLALQEAAEAFLVHLFEDAYLLSLHAGRVTLFPKDVQLARRIRGIQEGLG
;
A
#
# COMPACT_ATOMS: atom_id res chain seq x y z
N MET A 1 -45.06 67.37 32.42
CA MET A 1 -45.11 65.91 32.64
C MET A 1 -43.87 65.29 32.05
N GLY A 2 -42.98 64.72 32.86
CA GLY A 2 -41.78 64.00 32.40
C GLY A 2 -40.64 64.11 33.42
N PRO A 3 -40.06 63.01 33.95
CA PRO A 3 -39.61 62.96 35.34
C PRO A 3 -38.09 63.10 35.56
N ARG A 4 -37.76 63.43 36.81
CA ARG A 4 -36.40 63.50 37.40
C ARG A 4 -35.68 62.14 37.45
N ARG A 5 -34.34 62.26 37.48
CA ARG A 5 -33.28 61.34 38.01
C ARG A 5 -32.87 60.15 37.14
N ARG A 6 -31.55 59.98 36.97
CA ARG A 6 -30.69 59.16 37.85
C ARG A 6 -29.23 59.19 37.37
N ILE A 7 -28.33 59.73 38.20
CA ILE A 7 -26.87 59.55 38.07
C ILE A 7 -26.57 58.09 38.39
N ARG A 8 -26.00 57.35 37.43
CA ARG A 8 -25.57 55.95 37.62
C ARG A 8 -24.20 55.96 38.31
N LYS A 9 -24.10 55.31 39.49
CA LYS A 9 -22.82 54.99 40.16
C LYS A 9 -22.07 53.92 39.35
N PRO A 10 -20.72 53.92 39.32
CA PRO A 10 -19.95 52.88 38.67
C PRO A 10 -19.99 51.59 39.48
N GLU A 11 -20.17 50.46 38.80
CA GLU A 11 -20.26 49.12 39.36
C GLU A 11 -18.84 48.53 39.52
N ALA A 12 -18.50 48.10 40.74
CA ALA A 12 -17.20 47.52 41.07
C ALA A 12 -17.13 46.03 40.62
N PRO A 13 -15.96 45.54 40.17
CA PRO A 13 -15.87 44.19 39.59
C PRO A 13 -15.95 43.10 40.67
N ARG A 14 -16.89 42.17 40.49
CA ARG A 14 -17.05 40.97 41.35
C ARG A 14 -15.85 40.02 41.21
N ARG A 15 -15.27 39.64 42.37
CA ARG A 15 -14.23 38.60 42.51
C ARG A 15 -14.72 37.25 41.93
N ARG A 16 -13.87 36.58 41.15
CA ARG A 16 -14.07 35.18 40.70
C ARG A 16 -13.82 34.21 41.87
N PRO A 17 -14.60 33.13 42.04
CA PRO A 17 -14.30 32.08 43.00
C PRO A 17 -13.10 31.23 42.53
N ALA A 18 -12.37 30.67 43.49
CA ALA A 18 -11.12 29.92 43.30
C ALA A 18 -11.34 28.57 42.59
N SER A 19 -10.36 28.19 41.76
CA SER A 19 -10.31 26.89 41.06
C SER A 19 -10.03 25.73 42.03
N PRO A 20 -10.62 24.54 41.84
CA PRO A 20 -10.33 23.37 42.66
C PRO A 20 -8.94 22.79 42.35
N ALA A 21 -8.29 22.23 43.37
CA ALA A 21 -6.93 21.69 43.37
C ALA A 21 -6.74 20.50 42.41
N PRO A 22 -5.51 20.26 41.89
CA PRO A 22 -5.21 19.17 40.97
C PRO A 22 -5.31 17.80 41.66
N ALA A 23 -6.16 16.93 41.12
CA ALA A 23 -6.27 15.53 41.54
C ALA A 23 -5.03 14.71 41.06
N PRO A 24 -4.63 13.65 41.79
CA PRO A 24 -3.49 12.82 41.41
C PRO A 24 -3.73 12.09 40.07
N PRO A 25 -2.69 11.85 39.26
CA PRO A 25 -2.81 11.23 37.95
C PRO A 25 -3.33 9.80 38.09
N ARG A 26 -4.44 9.52 37.41
CA ARG A 26 -5.00 8.17 37.30
C ARG A 26 -4.01 7.27 36.53
N PRO A 27 -3.86 5.98 36.89
CA PRO A 27 -3.07 5.04 36.11
C PRO A 27 -3.57 5.00 34.66
N GLY A 28 -2.66 5.24 33.71
CA GLY A 28 -2.95 5.13 32.29
C GLY A 28 -3.31 3.69 31.90
N PRO A 29 -4.06 3.50 30.81
CA PRO A 29 -4.42 2.16 30.32
C PRO A 29 -3.14 1.34 30.02
N PRO A 30 -3.16 0.01 30.26
CA PRO A 30 -1.97 -0.83 30.12
C PRO A 30 -1.45 -0.82 28.68
N LEU A 31 -0.18 -0.48 28.51
CA LEU A 31 0.56 -0.73 27.27
C LEU A 31 0.59 -2.25 27.03
N GLY A 32 0.00 -2.73 25.94
CA GLY A 32 0.29 -4.10 25.50
C GLY A 32 -0.78 -4.89 24.76
N ALA A 33 -1.98 -4.36 24.53
CA ALA A 33 -2.92 -5.04 23.62
C ALA A 33 -2.55 -4.71 22.17
N PRO A 34 -2.10 -5.67 21.33
CA PRO A 34 -1.97 -5.41 19.91
C PRO A 34 -3.35 -4.99 19.40
N SER A 35 -3.40 -3.85 18.72
CA SER A 35 -4.58 -3.41 17.97
C SER A 35 -5.14 -4.60 17.18
N ARG A 36 -6.27 -5.17 17.65
CA ARG A 36 -6.96 -6.32 17.04
C ARG A 36 -7.10 -6.22 15.51
N PRO A 37 -7.32 -5.02 14.91
CA PRO A 37 -7.28 -4.83 13.46
C PRO A 37 -5.98 -5.24 12.76
N LEU A 38 -4.81 -4.88 13.33
CA LEU A 38 -3.51 -5.19 12.72
C LEU A 38 -3.21 -6.69 12.72
N ALA A 39 -3.50 -7.39 13.82
CA ALA A 39 -3.28 -8.83 13.92
C ALA A 39 -4.12 -9.61 12.89
N ARG A 40 -5.39 -9.21 12.70
CA ARG A 40 -6.27 -9.82 11.69
C ARG A 40 -5.78 -9.56 10.27
N ARG A 41 -5.29 -8.35 9.97
CA ARG A 41 -4.72 -8.02 8.65
C ARG A 41 -3.48 -8.86 8.36
N ARG A 42 -2.54 -8.94 9.31
CA ARG A 42 -1.31 -9.76 9.16
C ARG A 42 -1.66 -11.23 8.94
N TYR A 43 -2.63 -11.78 9.68
CA TYR A 43 -3.07 -13.16 9.50
C TYR A 43 -3.65 -13.42 8.09
N ARG A 44 -4.46 -12.50 7.55
CA ARG A 44 -5.01 -12.62 6.19
C ARG A 44 -3.91 -12.64 5.13
N VAL A 45 -2.94 -11.72 5.21
CA VAL A 45 -1.82 -11.65 4.27
C VAL A 45 -0.97 -12.93 4.34
N LEU A 46 -0.67 -13.45 5.53
CA LEU A 46 0.07 -14.71 5.68
C LEU A 46 -0.71 -15.94 5.18
N LYS A 47 -2.04 -15.92 5.27
CA LYS A 47 -2.87 -16.98 4.69
C LYS A 47 -2.83 -16.90 3.16
N GLU A 48 -2.98 -15.70 2.61
CA GLU A 48 -2.94 -15.44 1.17
C GLU A 48 -1.61 -15.86 0.54
N ILE A 49 -0.47 -15.48 1.13
CA ILE A 49 0.87 -15.89 0.68
C ILE A 49 0.97 -17.42 0.60
N ARG A 50 0.56 -18.13 1.67
CA ARG A 50 0.61 -19.60 1.70
C ARG A 50 -0.33 -20.24 0.67
N THR A 51 -1.49 -19.66 0.44
CA THR A 51 -2.43 -20.15 -0.57
C THR A 51 -1.87 -19.95 -1.98
N LEU A 52 -1.36 -18.76 -2.29
CA LEU A 52 -0.80 -18.43 -3.60
C LEU A 52 0.44 -19.28 -3.92
N GLN A 53 1.36 -19.44 -2.96
CA GLN A 53 2.56 -20.28 -3.14
C GLN A 53 2.24 -21.77 -3.31
N LYS A 54 1.09 -22.25 -2.81
CA LYS A 54 0.66 -23.65 -2.98
C LYS A 54 0.00 -23.88 -4.35
N SER A 55 -0.59 -22.84 -4.93
CA SER A 55 -1.28 -22.94 -6.21
C SER A 55 -0.36 -22.61 -7.40
N THR A 56 -0.70 -23.12 -8.57
CA THR A 56 0.01 -22.85 -9.84
C THR A 56 -0.89 -22.17 -10.87
N ASN A 57 -1.98 -21.53 -10.42
CA ASN A 57 -2.91 -20.86 -11.31
C ASN A 57 -2.32 -19.53 -11.80
N LEU A 58 -2.61 -19.18 -13.05
CA LEU A 58 -2.30 -17.85 -13.59
C LEU A 58 -3.02 -16.76 -12.79
N LEU A 59 -2.28 -15.73 -12.40
CA LEU A 59 -2.73 -14.63 -11.54
C LEU A 59 -3.32 -13.48 -12.34
N LEU A 60 -2.80 -13.23 -13.55
CA LEU A 60 -3.32 -12.18 -14.44
C LEU A 60 -4.55 -12.69 -15.19
N ARG A 61 -5.51 -11.79 -15.39
CA ARG A 61 -6.68 -12.12 -16.21
C ARG A 61 -6.25 -12.27 -17.68
N LYS A 62 -6.69 -13.36 -18.32
CA LYS A 62 -6.31 -13.72 -19.69
C LYS A 62 -6.71 -12.65 -20.73
N THR A 63 -7.91 -12.08 -20.63
CA THR A 63 -8.41 -11.09 -21.62
C THR A 63 -7.58 -9.81 -21.69
N PRO A 64 -7.30 -9.09 -20.58
CA PRO A 64 -6.44 -7.90 -20.65
C PRO A 64 -5.01 -8.23 -21.05
N PHE A 65 -4.44 -9.36 -20.61
CA PHE A 65 -3.10 -9.78 -21.03
C PHE A 65 -3.03 -10.02 -22.55
N CYS A 66 -4.03 -10.70 -23.12
CA CYS A 66 -4.14 -10.93 -24.56
C CYS A 66 -4.23 -9.61 -25.35
N ARG A 67 -5.01 -8.63 -24.87
CA ARG A 67 -5.10 -7.29 -25.50
C ARG A 67 -3.75 -6.59 -25.51
N LEU A 68 -3.04 -6.60 -24.38
CA LEU A 68 -1.71 -6.01 -24.25
C LEU A 68 -0.70 -6.67 -25.19
N ALA A 69 -0.68 -8.00 -25.26
CA ALA A 69 0.23 -8.73 -26.14
C ALA A 69 0.02 -8.37 -27.62
N ARG A 70 -1.26 -8.24 -28.05
CA ARG A 70 -1.62 -7.84 -29.41
C ARG A 70 -1.27 -6.38 -29.70
N GLU A 71 -1.51 -5.48 -28.75
CA GLU A 71 -1.15 -4.07 -28.86
C GLU A 71 0.36 -3.89 -29.06
N ILE A 72 1.17 -4.56 -28.23
CA ILE A 72 2.64 -4.55 -28.38
C ILE A 72 3.06 -5.13 -29.74
N CYS A 73 2.45 -6.24 -30.16
CA CYS A 73 2.74 -6.85 -31.45
C CYS A 73 2.44 -5.91 -32.63
N ALA A 74 1.37 -5.11 -32.55
CA ALA A 74 1.01 -4.14 -33.58
C ALA A 74 2.08 -3.04 -33.76
N VAL A 75 2.77 -2.64 -32.69
CA VAL A 75 3.87 -1.66 -32.75
C VAL A 75 5.01 -2.16 -33.65
N PHE A 76 5.31 -3.45 -33.62
CA PHE A 76 6.41 -4.04 -34.41
C PHE A 76 5.99 -4.42 -35.83
N THR A 77 4.71 -4.67 -36.05
CA THR A 77 4.22 -5.25 -37.32
C THR A 77 3.66 -4.20 -38.30
N ARG A 78 3.88 -2.90 -38.05
CA ARG A 78 3.52 -1.79 -38.96
C ARG A 78 2.08 -1.87 -39.50
N GLY A 79 1.14 -2.33 -38.68
CA GLY A 79 -0.28 -2.44 -39.03
C GLY A 79 -0.72 -3.76 -39.67
N VAL A 80 0.13 -4.79 -39.72
CA VAL A 80 -0.32 -6.15 -40.09
C VAL A 80 -0.82 -6.89 -38.85
N ASP A 81 -2.08 -7.32 -38.90
CA ASP A 81 -2.71 -8.06 -37.81
C ASP A 81 -2.33 -9.55 -37.87
N PHE A 82 -1.55 -10.01 -36.89
CA PHE A 82 -1.23 -11.43 -36.75
C PHE A 82 -2.32 -12.21 -36.01
N ASN A 83 -2.56 -13.43 -36.47
CA ASN A 83 -3.35 -14.41 -35.77
C ASN A 83 -2.52 -15.10 -34.68
N TRP A 84 -3.01 -15.09 -33.46
CA TRP A 84 -2.35 -15.71 -32.31
C TRP A 84 -2.97 -17.06 -32.00
N GLN A 85 -2.14 -18.08 -31.85
CA GLN A 85 -2.57 -19.35 -31.28
C GLN A 85 -2.88 -19.17 -29.79
N ALA A 86 -3.91 -19.87 -29.30
CA ALA A 86 -4.27 -19.85 -27.88
C ALA A 86 -3.11 -20.32 -26.99
N GLN A 87 -2.38 -21.34 -27.41
CA GLN A 87 -1.25 -21.89 -26.68
C GLN A 87 -0.06 -20.93 -26.60
N ALA A 88 0.20 -20.15 -27.66
CA ALA A 88 1.26 -19.15 -27.65
C ALA A 88 0.99 -18.04 -26.62
N LEU A 89 -0.27 -17.59 -26.52
CA LEU A 89 -0.67 -16.58 -25.53
C LEU A 89 -0.56 -17.12 -24.10
N LEU A 90 -0.89 -18.39 -23.87
CA LEU A 90 -0.72 -19.04 -22.57
C LEU A 90 0.75 -19.16 -22.18
N ALA A 91 1.60 -19.64 -23.09
CA ALA A 91 3.05 -19.75 -22.85
C ALA A 91 3.68 -18.38 -22.55
N LEU A 92 3.27 -17.33 -23.28
CA LEU A 92 3.74 -15.97 -23.03
C LEU A 92 3.32 -15.48 -21.63
N GLN A 93 2.08 -15.78 -21.22
CA GLN A 93 1.58 -15.40 -19.90
C GLN A 93 2.31 -16.15 -18.78
N GLU A 94 2.52 -17.46 -18.93
CA GLU A 94 3.27 -18.28 -17.97
C GLU A 94 4.68 -17.75 -17.78
N ALA A 95 5.40 -17.46 -18.86
CA ALA A 95 6.74 -16.90 -18.80
C ALA A 95 6.77 -15.52 -18.14
N ALA A 96 5.83 -14.64 -18.50
CA ALA A 96 5.75 -13.29 -17.95
C ALA A 96 5.45 -13.29 -16.44
N GLU A 97 4.50 -14.10 -15.99
CA GLU A 97 4.17 -14.21 -14.57
C GLU A 97 5.32 -14.82 -13.77
N ALA A 98 5.93 -15.91 -14.27
CA ALA A 98 7.09 -16.50 -13.64
C ALA A 98 8.24 -15.48 -13.50
N PHE A 99 8.53 -14.72 -14.55
CA PHE A 99 9.55 -13.67 -14.53
C PHE A 99 9.26 -12.61 -13.44
N LEU A 100 8.02 -12.10 -13.40
CA LEU A 100 7.63 -11.07 -12.44
C LEU A 100 7.70 -11.58 -10.99
N VAL A 101 7.27 -12.82 -10.73
CA VAL A 101 7.36 -13.43 -9.38
C VAL A 101 8.82 -13.48 -8.91
N HIS A 102 9.72 -14.03 -9.74
CA HIS A 102 11.15 -14.10 -9.38
C HIS A 102 11.76 -12.70 -9.20
N LEU A 103 11.39 -11.73 -10.04
CA LEU A 103 11.89 -10.36 -9.90
C LEU A 103 11.42 -9.72 -8.59
N PHE A 104 10.18 -9.98 -8.15
CA PHE A 104 9.67 -9.48 -6.89
C PHE A 104 10.31 -10.16 -5.68
N GLU A 105 10.66 -11.44 -5.77
CA GLU A 105 11.41 -12.13 -4.72
C GLU A 105 12.78 -11.47 -4.49
N ASP A 106 13.54 -11.23 -5.57
CA ASP A 106 14.83 -10.55 -5.48
C ASP A 106 14.72 -9.11 -4.99
N ALA A 107 13.75 -8.35 -5.52
CA ALA A 107 13.50 -6.99 -5.08
C ALA A 107 13.08 -6.94 -3.59
N TYR A 108 12.37 -7.97 -3.11
CA TYR A 108 11.99 -8.06 -1.71
C TYR A 108 13.21 -8.32 -0.81
N LEU A 109 14.16 -9.16 -1.22
CA LEU A 109 15.43 -9.33 -0.50
C LEU A 109 16.19 -8.00 -0.32
N LEU A 110 16.20 -7.15 -1.35
CA LEU A 110 16.79 -5.81 -1.28
C LEU A 110 16.03 -4.89 -0.30
N SER A 111 14.71 -5.00 -0.23
CA SER A 111 13.91 -4.24 0.74
C SER A 111 14.23 -4.64 2.19
N LEU A 112 14.40 -5.95 2.44
CA LEU A 112 14.82 -6.49 3.74
C LEU A 112 16.25 -6.08 4.09
N HIS A 113 17.17 -6.09 3.11
CA HIS A 113 18.54 -5.61 3.29
C HIS A 113 18.58 -4.15 3.76
N ALA A 114 17.64 -3.33 3.30
CA ALA A 114 17.47 -1.94 3.72
C ALA A 114 16.65 -1.77 5.02
N GLY A 115 16.35 -2.84 5.76
CA GLY A 115 15.60 -2.82 7.03
C GLY A 115 14.11 -2.51 6.89
N ARG A 116 13.54 -2.62 5.68
CA ARG A 116 12.12 -2.32 5.38
C ARG A 116 11.36 -3.61 5.09
N VAL A 117 10.05 -3.58 5.36
CA VAL A 117 9.10 -4.65 4.96
C VAL A 117 8.29 -4.25 3.73
N THR A 118 8.24 -2.96 3.42
CA THR A 118 7.55 -2.43 2.23
C THR A 118 8.53 -2.35 1.07
N LEU A 119 8.14 -2.94 -0.05
CA LEU A 119 8.86 -2.91 -1.32
C LEU A 119 8.64 -1.55 -2.01
N PHE A 120 9.73 -0.94 -2.50
CA PHE A 120 9.69 0.34 -3.21
C PHE A 120 10.21 0.20 -4.65
N PRO A 121 9.87 1.15 -5.56
CA PRO A 121 10.32 1.12 -6.95
C PRO A 121 11.85 1.04 -7.10
N LYS A 122 12.60 1.69 -6.20
CA LYS A 122 14.06 1.65 -6.17
C LYS A 122 14.63 0.25 -5.96
N ASP A 123 13.91 -0.61 -5.22
CA ASP A 123 14.34 -1.99 -4.95
C ASP A 123 14.20 -2.84 -6.22
N VAL A 124 13.11 -2.66 -6.98
CA VAL A 124 12.91 -3.31 -8.28
C VAL A 124 13.93 -2.84 -9.32
N GLN A 125 14.17 -1.52 -9.40
CA GLN A 125 15.16 -0.95 -10.30
C GLN A 125 16.56 -1.48 -10.01
N LEU A 126 16.92 -1.59 -8.72
CA LEU A 126 18.19 -2.15 -8.31
C LEU A 126 18.29 -3.65 -8.62
N ALA A 127 17.23 -4.43 -8.37
CA ALA A 127 17.20 -5.85 -8.73
C ALA A 127 17.44 -6.08 -10.23
N ARG A 128 16.75 -5.31 -11.09
CA ARG A 128 16.97 -5.36 -12.55
C ARG A 128 18.40 -4.98 -12.93
N ARG A 129 18.98 -3.99 -12.25
CA ARG A 129 20.36 -3.55 -12.52
C ARG A 129 21.39 -4.63 -12.14
N ILE A 130 21.18 -5.32 -11.02
CA ILE A 130 22.10 -6.37 -10.54
C ILE A 130 22.00 -7.63 -11.39
N ARG A 131 20.79 -8.02 -11.83
CA ARG A 131 20.57 -9.12 -12.79
C ARG A 131 21.22 -8.89 -14.16
N GLY A 132 21.63 -7.65 -14.45
CA GLY A 132 22.31 -7.30 -15.69
C GLY A 132 21.38 -7.25 -16.90
N ILE A 133 21.98 -7.22 -18.09
CA ILE A 133 21.26 -6.96 -19.34
C ILE A 133 20.43 -8.17 -19.78
N GLN A 134 20.92 -9.39 -19.54
CA GLN A 134 20.29 -10.62 -20.03
C GLN A 134 19.02 -11.01 -19.27
N GLU A 135 18.99 -10.82 -17.94
CA GLU A 135 17.84 -11.22 -17.10
C GLU A 135 17.08 -10.03 -16.51
N GLY A 136 17.66 -8.83 -16.52
CA GLY A 136 17.07 -7.66 -15.86
C GLY A 136 16.37 -6.69 -16.80
N LEU A 137 16.92 -6.45 -18.00
CA LEU A 137 16.45 -5.40 -18.88
C LEU A 137 15.37 -5.83 -19.87
N GLY A 138 15.30 -7.13 -20.19
CA GLY A 138 14.39 -7.65 -21.22
C GLY A 138 14.94 -7.42 -22.61
#